data_AF-A0A8H4XS85-F1
#
_entry.id   AF-A0A8H4XS85-F1
#
_cell.length_a   1.000
_cell.length_b   1.000
_cell.length_c   1.000
_cell.angle_alpha   90.00
_cell.angle_beta   90.00
_cell.angle_gamma   90.00
#
_symmetry.space_group_name_H-M   'P 1'
#
loop_
_entity.id
_entity.type
_entity.pdbx_description
1 polymer ?
#
loop_
_entity_poly.entity_id
_entity_poly.type
_entity_poly.pdbx_seq_one_letter_code
_entity_poly.pdbx_strand_id
1 'polypeptide(L)'
;MRVRMVCEAESAAENESSLQKWLAALPKSVTMPAVSQHQSEMPTTPVGNVLYDMPYKVYYSGLAMETVPFVDPNSASLSVLSQLLTHKYLHPEIREKGGAYGAGASNGPIKGIFTLSSYRDPNPTNTLNVFKKTGIFARERSWTDRELEEAKLSIFQGLDAPTSVDEEGARYFMSGVTHEMDQRWREQVLDVTAKDVNEVAARFLVGSEGSVPPRQALCVLGEKKGDLTATMFGAGSEWAVKKLSLQSQEAEVADGLDVSAASA
;
A
#
# COMPACT_ATOMS: atom_id res chain seq x y z
N MET A 1 2.95 23.50 12.04
CA MET A 1 3.22 23.38 10.60
C MET A 1 4.65 22.92 10.39
N ARG A 2 4.93 22.08 9.39
CA ARG A 2 6.29 21.69 9.00
C ARG A 2 6.57 22.29 7.62
N VAL A 3 7.77 22.81 7.38
CA VAL A 3 8.17 23.37 6.08
C VAL A 3 9.47 22.71 5.64
N ARG A 4 9.55 22.33 4.36
CA ARG A 4 10.78 21.90 3.69
C ARG A 4 11.13 22.96 2.65
N MET A 5 12.36 23.42 2.64
CA MET A 5 12.89 24.38 1.68
C MET A 5 14.04 23.73 0.93
N VAL A 6 14.00 23.80 -0.39
CA VAL A 6 15.06 23.33 -1.28
C VAL A 6 15.51 24.52 -2.09
N CYS A 7 16.76 24.94 -1.91
CA CYS A 7 17.37 26.06 -2.64
C CYS A 7 18.89 25.94 -2.61
N GLU A 8 19.55 26.73 -3.45
CA GLU A 8 20.99 26.90 -3.39
C GLU A 8 21.42 27.52 -2.05
N ALA A 9 22.63 27.19 -1.59
CA ALA A 9 23.15 27.66 -0.30
C ALA A 9 23.20 29.19 -0.19
N GLU A 10 23.48 29.88 -1.30
CA GLU A 10 23.56 31.35 -1.36
C GLU A 10 22.18 32.02 -1.15
N SER A 11 21.11 31.36 -1.59
CA SER A 11 19.74 31.87 -1.45
C SER A 11 19.07 31.49 -0.12
N ALA A 12 19.70 30.62 0.68
CA ALA A 12 19.08 30.04 1.87
C ALA A 12 18.67 31.11 2.91
N ALA A 13 19.55 32.08 3.19
CA ALA A 13 19.29 33.12 4.18
C ALA A 13 18.15 34.08 3.77
N GLU A 14 18.10 34.45 2.49
CA GLU A 14 17.02 35.31 1.95
C GLU A 14 15.67 34.60 1.96
N ASN A 15 15.66 33.34 1.53
CA ASN A 15 14.45 32.52 1.50
C ASN A 15 13.94 32.24 2.93
N GLU A 16 14.83 31.97 3.88
CA GLU A 16 14.46 31.80 5.29
C GLU A 16 13.85 33.08 5.86
N SER A 17 14.43 34.25 5.57
CA SER A 17 13.87 35.55 5.99
C SER A 17 12.47 35.77 5.44
N SER A 18 12.27 35.47 4.15
CA SER A 18 10.97 35.58 3.48
C SER A 18 9.94 34.62 4.07
N LEU A 19 10.34 33.37 4.33
CA LEU A 19 9.52 32.37 4.99
C LEU A 19 9.12 32.81 6.40
N GLN A 20 10.06 33.30 7.21
CA GLN A 20 9.78 33.78 8.57
C GLN A 20 8.79 34.95 8.58
N LYS A 21 8.92 35.91 7.64
CA LYS A 21 7.96 37.01 7.48
C LYS A 21 6.57 36.48 7.15
N TRP A 22 6.46 35.55 6.21
CA TRP A 22 5.18 34.92 5.86
C TRP A 22 4.59 34.15 7.04
N LEU A 23 5.39 33.36 7.76
CA LEU A 23 4.98 32.63 8.97
C LEU A 23 4.45 33.56 10.06
N ALA A 24 5.10 34.71 10.27
CA ALA A 24 4.67 35.69 11.25
C ALA A 24 3.33 36.36 10.89
N ALA A 25 3.00 36.42 9.59
CA ALA A 25 1.73 36.94 9.09
C ALA A 25 0.58 35.91 9.17
N LEU A 26 0.86 34.64 9.47
CA LEU A 26 -0.19 33.64 9.60
C LEU A 26 -1.05 33.87 10.86
N PRO A 27 -2.36 33.54 10.80
CA PRO A 27 -3.22 33.58 11.98
C PRO A 27 -2.66 32.65 13.08
N LYS A 28 -2.38 33.21 14.26
CA LYS A 28 -1.86 32.45 15.42
C LYS A 28 -2.87 31.48 16.01
N SER A 29 -4.15 31.70 15.73
CA SER A 29 -5.25 30.83 16.11
C SER A 29 -6.14 30.66 14.90
N VAL A 30 -6.14 29.45 14.34
CA VAL A 30 -7.22 29.03 13.47
C VAL A 30 -8.20 28.32 14.40
N THR A 31 -9.43 28.85 14.51
CA THR A 31 -10.53 28.08 15.09
C THR A 31 -10.72 26.89 14.17
N MET A 32 -10.10 25.77 14.52
CA MET A 32 -10.37 24.53 13.82
C MET A 32 -11.88 24.31 13.96
N PRO A 33 -12.65 24.11 12.89
CA PRO A 33 -13.97 23.51 13.06
C PRO A 33 -13.75 22.29 13.93
N ALA A 34 -14.60 22.09 14.95
CA ALA A 34 -14.47 20.95 15.84
C ALA A 34 -14.31 19.73 14.93
N VAL A 35 -13.08 19.23 14.84
CA VAL A 35 -12.80 18.02 14.11
C VAL A 35 -13.52 17.03 14.99
N SER A 36 -14.73 16.65 14.56
CA SER A 36 -15.34 15.45 15.09
C SER A 36 -14.21 14.44 14.95
N GLN A 37 -13.67 14.00 16.08
CA GLN A 37 -12.73 12.91 16.11
C GLN A 37 -13.55 11.69 15.69
N HIS A 38 -13.94 11.63 14.41
CA HIS A 38 -13.69 10.42 13.67
C HIS A 38 -12.17 10.25 13.71
N GLN A 39 -11.68 9.77 14.86
CA GLN A 39 -10.90 8.57 14.82
C GLN A 39 -11.67 7.70 13.83
N SER A 40 -11.19 7.66 12.58
CA SER A 40 -11.44 6.52 11.75
C SER A 40 -10.90 5.38 12.60
N GLU A 41 -11.73 4.85 13.51
CA GLU A 41 -11.58 3.50 13.99
C GLU A 41 -11.42 2.72 12.70
N MET A 42 -10.17 2.37 12.38
CA MET A 42 -9.88 1.39 11.36
C MET A 42 -10.86 0.27 11.69
N PRO A 43 -11.85 -0.02 10.83
CA PRO A 43 -12.97 -0.86 11.22
C PRO A 43 -12.38 -2.11 11.86
N THR A 44 -12.63 -2.29 13.15
CA THR A 44 -12.02 -3.38 13.93
C THR A 44 -12.52 -4.72 13.41
N THR A 45 -13.68 -4.70 12.76
CA THR A 45 -14.19 -5.75 11.89
C THR A 45 -13.20 -6.10 10.76
N PRO A 46 -13.01 -7.39 10.46
CA PRO A 46 -12.28 -7.81 9.27
C PRO A 46 -12.86 -7.06 8.07
N VAL A 47 -12.01 -6.36 7.32
CA VAL A 47 -12.41 -5.80 6.03
C VAL A 47 -12.59 -7.01 5.12
N GLY A 48 -13.82 -7.51 5.08
CA GLY A 48 -14.19 -8.65 4.25
C GLY A 48 -13.87 -8.39 2.78
N ASN A 49 -13.90 -9.45 1.98
CA ASN A 49 -13.60 -9.33 0.56
C ASN A 49 -14.61 -8.41 -0.12
N VAL A 50 -14.15 -7.46 -0.93
CA VAL A 50 -15.01 -6.50 -1.64
C VAL A 50 -14.85 -6.67 -3.15
N LEU A 51 -15.97 -6.74 -3.85
CA LEU A 51 -16.05 -6.60 -5.31
C LEU A 51 -16.73 -5.29 -5.63
N TYR A 52 -16.02 -4.39 -6.32
CA TYR A 52 -16.63 -3.22 -6.95
C TYR A 52 -17.08 -3.59 -8.36
N ASP A 53 -18.40 -3.67 -8.53
CA ASP A 53 -19.04 -3.98 -9.80
C ASP A 53 -18.90 -2.79 -10.76
N MET A 54 -18.02 -2.95 -11.74
CA MET A 54 -17.65 -1.94 -12.72
C MET A 54 -17.82 -2.51 -14.13
N PRO A 55 -18.28 -1.72 -15.12
CA PRO A 55 -18.52 -2.19 -16.49
C PRO A 55 -17.20 -2.34 -17.28
N TYR A 56 -16.23 -3.07 -16.73
CA TYR A 56 -14.91 -3.30 -17.31
C TYR A 56 -14.80 -4.72 -17.88
N LYS A 57 -14.13 -4.84 -19.02
CA LYS A 57 -13.82 -6.14 -19.64
C LYS A 57 -12.64 -6.86 -18.99
N VAL A 58 -11.90 -6.17 -18.13
CA VAL A 58 -10.73 -6.66 -17.39
C VAL A 58 -10.88 -6.30 -15.92
N TYR A 59 -10.14 -7.01 -15.07
CA TYR A 59 -10.21 -6.89 -13.62
C TYR A 59 -8.92 -6.27 -13.06
N TYR A 60 -9.05 -5.71 -11.87
CA TYR A 60 -7.95 -5.24 -11.04
C TYR A 60 -8.14 -5.85 -9.66
N SER A 61 -7.20 -6.69 -9.25
CA SER A 61 -7.28 -7.40 -7.97
C SER A 61 -6.16 -6.94 -7.05
N GLY A 62 -6.47 -6.76 -5.77
CA GLY A 62 -5.50 -6.36 -4.76
C GLY A 62 -5.76 -7.07 -3.44
N LEU A 63 -4.77 -7.81 -2.95
CA LEU A 63 -4.75 -8.39 -1.60
C LEU A 63 -3.76 -7.58 -0.77
N ALA A 64 -4.18 -7.05 0.37
CA ALA A 64 -3.33 -6.39 1.34
C ALA A 64 -3.28 -7.22 2.63
N MET A 65 -2.08 -7.38 3.19
CA MET A 65 -1.82 -8.09 4.43
C MET A 65 -1.04 -7.16 5.37
N GLU A 66 -1.47 -7.09 6.62
CA GLU A 66 -0.71 -6.39 7.67
C GLU A 66 0.55 -7.19 8.02
N THR A 67 1.70 -6.51 8.05
CA THR A 67 3.00 -7.12 8.32
C THR A 67 3.75 -6.39 9.44
N VAL A 68 4.86 -5.72 9.15
CA VAL A 68 5.72 -5.06 10.12
C VAL A 68 6.12 -3.67 9.65
N PRO A 69 6.35 -2.72 10.59
CA PRO A 69 6.79 -1.37 10.25
C PRO A 69 8.23 -1.35 9.71
N PHE A 70 8.62 -0.21 9.13
CA PHE A 70 9.94 0.03 8.53
C PHE A 70 11.14 -0.36 9.40
N VAL A 71 11.07 -0.13 10.71
CA VAL A 71 12.16 -0.37 11.66
C VAL A 71 12.36 -1.83 12.05
N ASP A 72 11.40 -2.70 11.74
CA ASP A 72 11.50 -4.12 12.05
C ASP A 72 12.48 -4.81 11.08
N PRO A 73 13.43 -5.63 11.57
CA PRO A 73 14.38 -6.33 10.70
C PRO A 73 13.72 -7.18 9.60
N ASN A 74 12.52 -7.70 9.84
CA ASN A 74 11.77 -8.50 8.85
C ASN A 74 11.29 -7.66 7.65
N SER A 75 11.29 -6.32 7.76
CA SER A 75 10.94 -5.40 6.67
C SER A 75 11.85 -5.60 5.45
N ALA A 76 13.15 -5.80 5.67
CA ALA A 76 14.11 -6.04 4.60
C ALA A 76 13.82 -7.36 3.88
N SER A 77 13.64 -8.45 4.64
CA SER A 77 13.32 -9.77 4.11
C SER A 77 11.99 -9.80 3.36
N LEU A 78 10.96 -9.10 3.85
CA LEU A 78 9.68 -8.94 3.13
C LEU A 78 9.87 -8.18 1.81
N SER A 79 10.77 -7.21 1.76
CA SER A 79 11.03 -6.45 0.53
C SER A 79 11.71 -7.31 -0.51
N VAL A 80 12.70 -8.12 -0.11
CA VAL A 80 13.34 -9.13 -0.99
C VAL A 80 12.32 -10.18 -1.44
N LEU A 81 11.49 -10.69 -0.52
CA LEU A 81 10.41 -11.63 -0.83
C LEU A 81 9.44 -11.04 -1.89
N SER A 82 9.11 -9.76 -1.81
CA SER A 82 8.21 -9.12 -2.78
C SER A 82 8.76 -9.13 -4.21
N GLN A 83 10.07 -8.91 -4.39
CA GLN A 83 10.71 -8.99 -5.71
C GLN A 83 10.77 -10.44 -6.22
N LEU A 84 11.14 -11.38 -5.33
CA LEU A 84 11.15 -12.80 -5.67
C LEU A 84 9.78 -13.30 -6.11
N LEU A 85 8.72 -12.96 -5.37
CA LEU A 85 7.34 -13.32 -5.71
C LEU A 85 6.90 -12.71 -7.03
N THR A 86 7.20 -11.43 -7.26
CA THR A 86 6.84 -10.73 -8.50
C THR A 86 7.41 -11.46 -9.70
N HIS A 87 8.71 -11.75 -9.71
CA HIS A 87 9.39 -12.28 -10.89
C HIS A 87 9.31 -13.80 -11.03
N LYS A 88 9.30 -14.56 -9.93
CA LYS A 88 9.40 -16.03 -9.96
C LYS A 88 8.05 -16.73 -9.78
N TYR A 89 6.98 -16.01 -9.46
CA TYR A 89 5.64 -16.59 -9.27
C TYR A 89 4.53 -15.80 -9.96
N LEU A 90 4.34 -14.54 -9.60
CA LEU A 90 3.17 -13.76 -10.04
C LEU A 90 3.24 -13.44 -11.53
N HIS A 91 4.40 -13.03 -12.06
CA HIS A 91 4.57 -12.83 -13.49
C HIS A 91 4.30 -14.11 -14.30
N PRO A 92 4.94 -15.27 -14.01
CA PRO A 92 4.63 -16.51 -14.72
C PRO A 92 3.15 -16.92 -14.64
N GLU A 93 2.55 -16.90 -13.45
CA GLU A 93 1.20 -17.46 -13.25
C GLU A 93 0.07 -16.53 -13.71
N ILE A 94 0.21 -15.22 -13.47
CA ILE A 94 -0.89 -14.25 -13.72
C ILE A 94 -0.70 -13.53 -15.06
N ARG A 95 0.53 -13.14 -15.41
CA ARG A 95 0.80 -12.41 -16.64
C ARG A 95 1.05 -13.33 -17.82
N GLU A 96 2.00 -14.25 -17.71
CA GLU A 96 2.42 -15.08 -18.84
C GLU A 96 1.39 -16.17 -19.16
N LYS A 97 0.99 -16.95 -18.14
CA LYS A 97 -0.04 -18.00 -18.29
C LYS A 97 -1.46 -17.45 -18.25
N GLY A 98 -1.71 -16.47 -17.37
CA GLY A 98 -3.05 -15.91 -17.14
C GLY A 98 -3.46 -14.80 -18.12
N GLY A 99 -2.51 -14.19 -18.84
CA GLY A 99 -2.78 -13.15 -19.84
C GLY A 99 -3.05 -11.75 -19.27
N ALA A 100 -2.83 -11.52 -17.97
CA ALA A 100 -2.93 -10.19 -17.40
C ALA A 100 -1.81 -9.27 -17.92
N TYR A 101 -2.04 -7.95 -17.94
CA TYR A 101 -0.99 -7.01 -18.33
C TYR A 101 0.14 -6.92 -17.29
N GLY A 102 -0.24 -6.93 -16.00
CA GLY A 102 0.70 -6.82 -14.89
C GLY A 102 0.26 -7.63 -13.68
N ALA A 103 1.24 -8.08 -12.92
CA ALA A 103 1.04 -8.70 -11.62
C ALA A 103 2.26 -8.42 -10.76
N GLY A 104 2.12 -8.32 -9.45
CA GLY A 104 3.27 -8.06 -8.61
C GLY A 104 2.95 -8.07 -7.13
N ALA A 105 4.01 -8.21 -6.34
CA ALA A 105 3.99 -8.04 -4.91
C ALA A 105 4.75 -6.77 -4.54
N SER A 106 4.34 -6.10 -3.47
CA SER A 106 5.10 -4.99 -2.90
C SER A 106 5.03 -5.00 -1.39
N ASN A 107 6.15 -4.65 -0.75
CA ASN A 107 6.19 -4.35 0.66
C ASN A 107 6.15 -2.82 0.84
N GLY A 108 5.25 -2.32 1.66
CA GLY A 108 5.12 -0.89 2.01
C GLY A 108 5.44 -0.67 3.48
N PRO A 109 6.74 -0.58 3.88
CA PRO A 109 7.11 -0.69 5.28
C PRO A 109 6.67 0.49 6.15
N ILE A 110 6.51 1.70 5.57
CA ILE A 110 5.99 2.88 6.29
C ILE A 110 4.56 2.63 6.79
N LYS A 111 3.77 1.87 6.02
CA LYS A 111 2.39 1.51 6.39
C LYS A 111 2.32 0.14 7.07
N GLY A 112 3.38 -0.66 7.02
CA GLY A 112 3.40 -2.04 7.49
C GLY A 112 2.45 -2.95 6.71
N ILE A 113 2.34 -2.75 5.39
CA ILE A 113 1.42 -3.51 4.54
C ILE A 113 2.20 -4.20 3.42
N PHE A 114 1.96 -5.50 3.26
CA PHE A 114 2.39 -6.26 2.10
C PHE A 114 1.22 -6.45 1.15
N THR A 115 1.43 -6.24 -0.14
CA THR A 115 0.36 -6.32 -1.14
C THR A 115 0.70 -7.28 -2.27
N LEU A 116 -0.33 -7.97 -2.78
CA LEU A 116 -0.33 -8.66 -4.06
C LEU A 116 -1.31 -7.96 -4.98
N SER A 117 -0.99 -7.84 -6.26
CA SER A 117 -1.82 -7.13 -7.22
C SER A 117 -1.83 -7.77 -8.60
N SER A 118 -2.94 -7.60 -9.32
CA SER A 118 -3.04 -7.82 -10.76
C SER A 118 -3.65 -6.59 -11.44
N TYR A 119 -3.22 -6.34 -12.67
CA TYR A 119 -3.59 -5.16 -13.43
C TYR A 119 -4.00 -5.54 -14.85
N ARG A 120 -5.19 -5.06 -15.27
CA ARG A 120 -5.85 -5.41 -16.55
C ARG A 120 -5.85 -6.91 -16.79
N ASP A 121 -6.43 -7.62 -15.85
CA ASP A 121 -6.44 -9.08 -15.78
C ASP A 121 -7.73 -9.66 -16.41
N PRO A 122 -7.64 -10.54 -17.42
CA PRO A 122 -8.82 -11.19 -17.99
C PRO A 122 -9.35 -12.36 -17.14
N ASN A 123 -8.56 -12.88 -16.19
CA ASN A 123 -8.87 -14.09 -15.43
C ASN A 123 -8.69 -13.89 -13.90
N PRO A 124 -9.60 -13.14 -13.25
CA PRO A 124 -9.52 -12.85 -11.81
C PRO A 124 -9.59 -14.13 -10.96
N THR A 125 -10.29 -15.18 -11.42
CA THR A 125 -10.38 -16.46 -10.70
C THR A 125 -9.03 -17.14 -10.56
N ASN A 126 -8.23 -17.15 -11.63
CA ASN A 126 -6.87 -17.66 -11.56
C ASN A 126 -6.03 -16.83 -10.59
N THR A 127 -6.06 -15.50 -10.72
CA THR A 127 -5.31 -14.59 -9.85
C THR A 127 -5.60 -14.78 -8.37
N LEU A 128 -6.86 -14.90 -7.99
CA LEU A 128 -7.23 -15.12 -6.59
C LEU A 128 -6.75 -16.49 -6.07
N ASN A 129 -6.78 -17.52 -6.91
CA ASN A 129 -6.19 -18.82 -6.57
C ASN A 129 -4.66 -18.74 -6.43
N VAL A 130 -3.98 -17.95 -7.27
CA VAL A 130 -2.54 -17.69 -7.17
C VAL A 130 -2.23 -16.93 -5.87
N PHE A 131 -3.00 -15.89 -5.53
CA PHE A 131 -2.83 -15.13 -4.29
C PHE A 131 -2.90 -16.04 -3.06
N LYS A 132 -3.91 -16.92 -2.97
CA LYS A 132 -4.03 -17.89 -1.87
C LYS A 132 -2.83 -18.81 -1.72
N LYS A 133 -2.24 -19.22 -2.83
CA LYS A 133 -1.10 -20.15 -2.86
C LYS A 133 0.24 -19.46 -2.69
N THR A 134 0.29 -18.13 -2.82
CA THR A 134 1.53 -17.34 -2.82
C THR A 134 2.33 -17.52 -1.54
N GLY A 135 1.69 -17.47 -0.37
CA GLY A 135 2.38 -17.66 0.92
C GLY A 135 3.00 -19.05 1.06
N ILE A 136 2.25 -20.10 0.72
CA ILE A 136 2.71 -21.49 0.79
C ILE A 136 3.85 -21.72 -0.20
N PHE A 137 3.69 -21.26 -1.44
CA PHE A 137 4.73 -21.31 -2.46
C PHE A 137 6.03 -20.66 -1.97
N ALA A 138 5.94 -19.45 -1.39
CA ALA A 138 7.12 -18.76 -0.92
C ALA A 138 7.80 -19.45 0.26
N ARG A 139 7.03 -20.04 1.17
CA ARG A 139 7.53 -20.81 2.31
C ARG A 139 8.28 -22.07 1.87
N GLU A 140 7.72 -22.82 0.92
CA GLU A 140 8.22 -24.15 0.54
C GLU A 140 9.29 -24.13 -0.55
N ARG A 141 9.39 -23.04 -1.31
CA ARG A 141 10.34 -22.93 -2.40
C ARG A 141 11.77 -22.74 -1.89
N SER A 142 12.69 -23.52 -2.45
CA SER A 142 14.14 -23.27 -2.33
C SER A 142 14.54 -22.11 -3.24
N TRP A 143 15.02 -21.01 -2.64
CA TRP A 143 15.54 -19.86 -3.35
C TRP A 143 17.03 -20.03 -3.64
N THR A 144 17.45 -19.75 -4.87
CA THR A 144 18.88 -19.77 -5.22
C THR A 144 19.54 -18.44 -4.89
N ASP A 145 20.85 -18.45 -4.61
CA ASP A 145 21.63 -17.24 -4.34
C ASP A 145 21.51 -16.23 -5.49
N ARG A 146 21.52 -16.71 -6.74
CA ARG A 146 21.33 -15.85 -7.90
C ARG A 146 19.99 -15.11 -7.88
N GLU A 147 18.91 -15.77 -7.49
CA GLU A 147 17.59 -15.15 -7.43
C GLU A 147 17.52 -14.11 -6.32
N LEU A 148 18.17 -14.36 -5.18
CA LEU A 148 18.30 -13.39 -4.11
C LEU A 148 19.09 -12.16 -4.55
N GLU A 149 20.22 -12.35 -5.22
CA GLU A 149 21.03 -11.25 -5.75
C GLU A 149 20.25 -10.43 -6.80
N GLU A 150 19.54 -11.10 -7.72
CA GLU A 150 18.65 -10.41 -8.68
C GLU A 150 17.56 -9.58 -7.97
N ALA A 151 16.96 -10.13 -6.91
CA ALA A 151 15.96 -9.43 -6.11
C ALA A 151 16.53 -8.22 -5.36
N LYS A 152 17.72 -8.37 -4.74
CA LYS A 152 18.43 -7.27 -4.06
C LYS A 152 18.79 -6.17 -5.06
N LEU A 153 19.35 -6.52 -6.22
CA LEU A 153 19.65 -5.57 -7.28
C LEU A 153 18.42 -4.78 -7.72
N SER A 154 17.26 -5.45 -7.88
CA SER A 154 16.01 -4.76 -8.22
C SER A 154 15.58 -3.75 -7.16
N ILE A 155 15.78 -4.02 -5.87
CA ILE A 155 15.51 -3.07 -4.78
C ILE A 155 16.46 -1.86 -4.88
N PHE A 156 17.76 -2.12 -5.03
CA PHE A 156 18.77 -1.06 -5.11
C PHE A 156 18.62 -0.20 -6.37
N GLN A 157 18.13 -0.75 -7.49
CA GLN A 157 17.81 0.03 -8.67
C GLN A 157 16.79 1.15 -8.39
N GLY A 158 15.77 0.87 -7.56
CA GLY A 158 14.78 1.88 -7.18
C GLY A 158 15.30 2.80 -6.08
N LEU A 159 16.06 2.26 -5.14
CA LEU A 159 16.57 3.02 -3.99
C LEU A 159 17.68 4.02 -4.37
N ASP A 160 18.54 3.65 -5.32
CA ASP A 160 19.70 4.42 -5.76
C ASP A 160 19.44 5.14 -7.10
N ALA A 161 18.18 5.20 -7.53
CA ALA A 161 17.80 5.98 -8.69
C ALA A 161 18.11 7.47 -8.46
N PRO A 162 18.62 8.19 -9.48
CA PRO A 162 18.84 9.63 -9.36
C PRO A 162 17.50 10.34 -9.12
N THR A 163 17.47 11.21 -8.12
CA THR A 163 16.31 12.06 -7.81
C THR A 163 16.57 13.48 -8.29
N SER A 164 15.50 14.21 -8.64
CA SER A 164 15.63 15.64 -8.94
C SER A 164 15.94 16.43 -7.67
N VAL A 165 16.49 17.63 -7.83
CA VAL A 165 16.87 18.49 -6.69
C VAL A 165 15.67 18.82 -5.82
N ASP A 166 14.51 19.09 -6.42
CA ASP A 166 13.28 19.41 -5.68
C ASP A 166 12.73 18.21 -4.88
N GLU A 167 13.03 16.97 -5.26
CA GLU A 167 12.64 15.76 -4.53
C GLU A 167 13.58 15.44 -3.36
N GLU A 168 14.74 16.10 -3.29
CA GLU A 168 15.76 15.81 -2.29
C GLU A 168 15.23 15.98 -0.85
N GLY A 169 15.35 14.93 -0.05
CA GLY A 169 14.85 14.90 1.32
C GLY A 169 13.33 14.88 1.48
N ALA A 170 12.54 14.89 0.40
CA ALA A 170 11.07 14.81 0.46
C ALA A 170 10.61 13.56 1.21
N ARG A 171 11.24 12.41 0.89
CA ARG A 171 10.97 11.13 1.54
C ARG A 171 11.13 11.21 3.06
N TYR A 172 12.25 11.73 3.54
CA TYR A 172 12.55 11.84 4.97
C TYR A 172 11.59 12.80 5.67
N PHE A 173 11.32 13.95 5.04
CA PHE A 173 10.39 14.95 5.57
C PHE A 173 8.95 14.40 5.73
N MET A 174 8.48 13.63 4.75
CA MET A 174 7.12 13.09 4.73
C MET A 174 6.94 11.88 5.63
N SER A 175 7.93 10.98 5.67
CA SER A 175 7.84 9.70 6.39
C SER A 175 8.35 9.76 7.84
N GLY A 176 9.23 10.70 8.16
CA GLY A 176 9.94 10.72 9.45
C GLY A 176 11.06 9.68 9.56
N VAL A 177 11.38 8.95 8.48
CA VAL A 177 12.56 8.07 8.41
C VAL A 177 13.82 8.94 8.45
N THR A 178 14.80 8.56 9.27
CA THR A 178 16.12 9.22 9.29
C THR A 178 17.10 8.54 8.36
N HIS A 179 18.22 9.20 8.06
CA HIS A 179 19.26 8.62 7.22
C HIS A 179 19.87 7.36 7.85
N GLU A 180 20.03 7.34 9.18
CA GLU A 180 20.57 6.19 9.92
C GLU A 180 19.61 4.99 9.88
N MET A 181 18.31 5.24 9.93
CA MET A 181 17.29 4.20 9.77
C MET A 181 17.32 3.61 8.36
N ASP A 182 17.46 4.48 7.34
CA ASP A 182 17.52 4.04 5.94
C ASP A 182 18.80 3.24 5.66
N GLN A 183 19.95 3.73 6.14
CA GLN A 183 21.23 3.04 6.01
C GLN A 183 21.22 1.67 6.69
N ARG A 184 20.67 1.57 7.90
CA ARG A 184 20.50 0.28 8.58
C ARG A 184 19.62 -0.68 7.77
N TRP A 185 18.52 -0.18 7.21
CA TRP A 185 17.62 -1.01 6.41
C TRP A 185 18.30 -1.50 5.12
N ARG A 186 19.15 -0.68 4.49
CA ARG A 186 19.98 -1.09 3.34
C ARG A 186 20.90 -2.26 3.67
N GLU A 187 21.60 -2.18 4.80
CA GLU A 187 22.48 -3.24 5.29
C GLU A 187 21.69 -4.52 5.55
N GLN A 188 20.51 -4.40 6.17
CA GLN A 188 19.61 -5.54 6.38
C GLN A 188 19.16 -6.17 5.05
N VAL A 189 18.87 -5.39 4.00
CA VAL A 189 18.51 -5.91 2.66
C VAL A 189 19.68 -6.68 2.03
N LEU A 190 20.92 -6.19 2.19
CA LEU A 190 22.12 -6.87 1.69
C LEU A 190 22.33 -8.22 2.39
N ASP A 191 22.05 -8.28 3.69
CA ASP A 191 22.27 -9.47 4.52
C ASP A 191 21.16 -10.53 4.42
N VAL A 192 20.04 -10.25 3.72
CA VAL A 192 18.92 -11.20 3.59
C VAL A 192 19.38 -12.52 2.96
N THR A 193 19.02 -13.63 3.62
CA THR A 193 19.23 -15.00 3.16
C THR A 193 17.95 -15.67 2.65
N ALA A 194 18.09 -16.79 1.95
CA ALA A 194 16.95 -17.62 1.51
C ALA A 194 16.07 -18.03 2.70
N LYS A 195 16.71 -18.42 3.81
CA LYS A 195 16.03 -18.85 5.02
C LYS A 195 15.15 -17.73 5.58
N ASP A 196 15.66 -16.51 5.65
CA ASP A 196 14.88 -15.36 6.16
C ASP A 196 13.65 -15.11 5.30
N VAL A 197 13.77 -15.24 3.97
CA VAL A 197 12.65 -15.12 3.02
C VAL A 197 11.59 -16.19 3.29
N ASN A 198 11.99 -17.45 3.47
CA ASN A 198 11.05 -18.53 3.79
C ASN A 198 10.37 -18.31 5.16
N GLU A 199 11.11 -17.83 6.16
CA GLU A 199 10.59 -17.56 7.50
C GLU A 199 9.57 -16.42 7.52
N VAL A 200 9.84 -15.30 6.84
CA VAL A 200 8.87 -14.20 6.75
C VAL A 200 7.64 -14.59 5.92
N ALA A 201 7.79 -15.43 4.90
CA ALA A 201 6.65 -15.98 4.17
C ALA A 201 5.77 -16.85 5.08
N ALA A 202 6.38 -17.76 5.86
CA ALA A 202 5.65 -18.59 6.81
C ALA A 202 4.92 -17.74 7.86
N ARG A 203 5.62 -16.77 8.45
CA ARG A 203 5.12 -15.95 9.54
C ARG A 203 4.00 -15.00 9.11
N PHE A 204 4.19 -14.28 8.00
CA PHE A 204 3.32 -13.15 7.64
C PHE A 204 2.34 -13.45 6.50
N LEU A 205 2.64 -14.39 5.60
CA LEU A 205 1.77 -14.68 4.44
C LEU A 205 0.95 -15.97 4.63
N VAL A 206 1.41 -16.90 5.45
CA VAL A 206 0.65 -18.14 5.78
C VAL A 206 0.00 -18.02 7.16
N GLY A 207 0.75 -17.47 8.13
CA GLY A 207 0.42 -17.55 9.56
C GLY A 207 1.04 -18.81 10.16
N SER A 208 1.60 -18.69 11.36
CA SER A 208 2.11 -19.84 12.12
C SER A 208 0.95 -20.75 12.57
N GLU A 209 1.17 -22.07 12.58
CA GLU A 209 0.24 -23.02 13.19
C GLU A 209 -0.06 -22.58 14.63
N GLY A 210 -1.34 -22.33 14.94
CA GLY A 210 -1.80 -21.87 16.25
C GLY A 210 -1.81 -20.34 16.46
N SER A 211 -1.41 -19.53 15.47
CA SER A 211 -1.53 -18.07 15.51
C SER A 211 -2.76 -17.56 14.75
N VAL A 212 -3.24 -16.37 15.13
CA VAL A 212 -4.30 -15.67 14.38
C VAL A 212 -3.81 -15.45 12.95
N PRO A 213 -4.58 -15.83 11.92
CA PRO A 213 -4.19 -15.61 10.53
C PRO A 213 -3.92 -14.12 10.27
N PRO A 214 -2.99 -13.78 9.36
CA PRO A 214 -2.64 -12.40 9.09
C PRO A 214 -3.90 -11.61 8.69
N ARG A 215 -4.05 -10.43 9.28
CA ARG A 215 -5.17 -9.54 8.95
C ARG A 215 -5.02 -9.12 7.50
N GLN A 216 -5.97 -9.54 6.68
CA GLN A 216 -5.94 -9.36 5.23
C GLN A 216 -7.23 -8.75 4.71
N ALA A 217 -7.13 -8.00 3.62
CA ALA A 217 -8.24 -7.40 2.92
C ALA A 217 -8.06 -7.60 1.41
N LEU A 218 -9.09 -8.11 0.75
CA LEU A 218 -9.09 -8.35 -0.69
C LEU A 218 -10.10 -7.42 -1.37
N CYS A 219 -9.66 -6.80 -2.45
CA CYS A 219 -10.49 -5.95 -3.29
C CYS A 219 -10.36 -6.36 -4.76
N VAL A 220 -11.48 -6.45 -5.45
CA VAL A 220 -11.53 -6.66 -6.90
C VAL A 220 -12.38 -5.58 -7.53
N LEU A 221 -11.89 -4.97 -8.61
CA LEU A 221 -12.66 -4.08 -9.48
C LEU A 221 -12.88 -4.80 -10.80
N GLY A 222 -14.13 -4.90 -11.24
CA GLY A 222 -14.48 -5.48 -12.53
C GLY A 222 -15.96 -5.87 -12.59
N GLU A 223 -16.35 -6.48 -13.69
CA GLU A 223 -17.75 -6.88 -13.91
C GLU A 223 -18.14 -8.03 -12.98
N LYS A 224 -19.30 -7.94 -12.32
CA LYS A 224 -19.84 -9.09 -11.60
C LYS A 224 -20.30 -10.19 -12.59
N LYS A 225 -19.44 -11.17 -12.89
CA LYS A 225 -19.82 -12.36 -13.67
C LYS A 225 -20.14 -13.58 -12.81
N GLY A 226 -21.35 -14.12 -12.92
CA GLY A 226 -21.73 -15.40 -12.31
C GLY A 226 -21.35 -15.53 -10.83
N ASP A 227 -20.86 -16.70 -10.43
CA ASP A 227 -20.57 -17.05 -9.04
C ASP A 227 -19.12 -16.77 -8.62
N LEU A 228 -18.51 -15.71 -9.18
CA LEU A 228 -17.21 -15.16 -8.74
C LEU A 228 -17.15 -15.13 -7.21
N THR A 229 -18.24 -14.73 -6.54
CA THR A 229 -18.28 -14.64 -5.07
C THR A 229 -18.30 -15.98 -4.34
N ALA A 230 -19.00 -17.02 -4.82
CA ALA A 230 -19.07 -18.30 -4.10
C ALA A 230 -17.93 -19.28 -4.43
N THR A 231 -17.39 -19.23 -5.65
CA THR A 231 -16.29 -20.12 -6.06
C THR A 231 -14.91 -19.63 -5.60
N MET A 232 -14.76 -18.35 -5.27
CA MET A 232 -13.44 -17.75 -5.07
C MET A 232 -12.86 -17.90 -3.67
N PHE A 233 -13.63 -18.22 -2.62
CA PHE A 233 -13.10 -18.40 -1.25
C PHE A 233 -13.67 -19.57 -0.44
N GLY A 234 -14.42 -20.49 -1.07
CA GLY A 234 -15.07 -21.58 -0.36
C GLY A 234 -16.31 -21.09 0.40
N ALA A 235 -17.26 -22.00 0.64
CA ALA A 235 -18.50 -21.71 1.35
C ALA A 235 -18.18 -21.16 2.76
N GLY A 236 -18.23 -19.84 2.96
CA GLY A 236 -18.00 -19.22 4.27
C GLY A 236 -17.54 -17.76 4.26
N SER A 237 -16.93 -17.27 3.18
CA SER A 237 -16.47 -15.87 3.11
C SER A 237 -17.48 -15.01 2.32
N GLU A 238 -18.32 -14.27 3.04
CA GLU A 238 -19.24 -13.31 2.41
C GLU A 238 -18.47 -12.18 1.71
N TRP A 239 -18.69 -12.03 0.41
CA TRP A 239 -18.17 -10.90 -0.37
C TRP A 239 -19.15 -9.74 -0.37
N ALA A 240 -18.69 -8.55 -0.01
CA ALA A 240 -19.47 -7.33 -0.19
C ALA A 240 -19.37 -6.87 -1.65
N VAL A 241 -20.49 -6.92 -2.36
CA VAL A 241 -20.57 -6.33 -3.71
C VAL A 241 -21.02 -4.88 -3.59
N LYS A 242 -20.19 -3.95 -4.07
CA LYS A 242 -20.46 -2.51 -4.06
C LYS A 242 -20.53 -1.97 -5.48
N LYS A 243 -21.37 -0.97 -5.71
CA LYS A 243 -21.34 -0.15 -6.93
C LYS A 243 -20.61 1.15 -6.60
N LEU A 244 -19.69 1.58 -7.47
CA LEU A 244 -19.04 2.87 -7.32
C LEU A 244 -19.96 3.94 -7.95
N SER A 245 -20.91 4.48 -7.19
CA SER A 245 -21.67 5.64 -7.65
C SER A 245 -20.83 6.91 -7.48
N LEU A 246 -20.59 7.62 -8.58
CA LEU A 246 -19.90 8.92 -8.62
C LEU A 246 -20.77 10.09 -8.12
N GLN A 247 -21.94 9.81 -7.56
CA GLN A 247 -22.76 10.85 -6.93
C GLN A 247 -22.13 11.17 -5.57
N SER A 248 -21.44 12.31 -5.53
CA SER A 248 -21.19 13.04 -4.29
C SER A 248 -22.48 13.01 -3.47
N GLN A 249 -22.42 12.48 -2.25
CA GLN A 249 -23.40 12.84 -1.25
C GLN A 249 -23.21 14.34 -1.00
N GLU A 250 -23.90 15.16 -1.79
CA GLU A 250 -24.27 16.50 -1.35
C GLU A 250 -25.10 16.27 -0.09
N ALA A 251 -24.49 16.51 1.06
CA ALA A 251 -25.24 16.67 2.28
C ALA A 251 -26.23 17.81 2.02
N GLU A 252 -27.52 17.49 1.98
CA GLU A 252 -28.59 18.48 2.08
C GLU A 252 -28.34 19.30 3.34
N VAL A 253 -27.71 20.47 3.17
CA VAL A 253 -27.80 21.55 4.12
C VAL A 253 -29.21 22.07 3.95
N ALA A 254 -30.11 21.66 4.85
CA ALA A 254 -31.47 22.16 4.92
C ALA A 254 -31.44 23.70 4.97
N ASP A 255 -31.88 24.30 3.88
CA ASP A 255 -32.08 25.72 3.73
C ASP A 255 -33.22 26.14 4.65
N GLY A 256 -32.93 27.07 5.55
CA GLY A 256 -33.79 27.42 6.68
C GLY A 256 -33.35 28.72 7.32
N LEU A 257 -33.14 29.76 6.51
CA LEU A 257 -33.04 31.15 7.00
C LEU A 257 -34.10 31.99 6.31
N ASP A 258 -35.21 32.14 7.03
CA ASP A 258 -36.28 33.11 6.81
C ASP A 258 -35.69 34.53 6.88
N VAL A 259 -35.58 35.20 5.73
CA VAL A 259 -35.18 36.60 5.63
C VAL A 259 -36.44 37.43 5.44
N SER A 260 -37.18 37.65 6.52
CA SER A 260 -38.32 38.56 6.56
C SER A 260 -38.34 39.45 7.81
N ALA A 261 -37.26 40.18 8.09
CA ALA A 261 -37.32 41.31 9.02
C ALA A 261 -36.14 42.28 8.86
N ALA A 262 -36.26 43.26 7.96
CA ALA A 262 -35.61 44.57 8.10
C ALA A 262 -36.19 45.57 7.08
N SER A 263 -37.41 46.04 7.36
CA SER A 263 -37.94 47.28 6.81
C SER A 263 -38.49 48.14 7.95
N ALA A 264 -37.62 48.96 8.54
CA ALA A 264 -37.95 50.19 9.27
C ALA A 264 -36.64 50.91 9.62
#